data_AF-A0A367Q3U4-F1
#
_entry.id   AF-A0A367Q3U4-F1
#
_cell.length_a   1.000
_cell.length_b   1.000
_cell.length_c   1.000
_cell.angle_alpha   90.00
_cell.angle_beta   90.00
_cell.angle_gamma   90.00
#
_symmetry.space_group_name_H-M   'P 1'
#
loop_
_entity.id
_entity.type
_entity.pdbx_description
1 polymer ?
#
loop_
_entity_poly.entity_id
_entity_poly.type
_entity_poly.pdbx_seq_one_letter_code
_entity_poly.pdbx_strand_id
1 'polypeptide(L)' 'MSNPNLHELINVAQFIIKQIAAHPDFQALDYQPGLTIGDAQTALSYLELELKSNQNSNATSGD' A
#
# COMPACT_ATOMS: atom_id res chain seq x y z
N MET A 1 16.88 9.39 -14.80
CA MET A 1 16.61 8.56 -13.61
C MET A 1 15.42 7.69 -13.93
N SER A 2 15.53 6.37 -13.78
CA SER A 2 14.41 5.45 -13.93
C SER A 2 13.44 5.65 -12.77
N ASN A 3 12.15 5.79 -13.06
CA ASN A 3 11.15 5.83 -12.01
C ASN A 3 11.04 4.45 -11.36
N PRO A 4 10.96 4.35 -10.01
CA PRO A 4 10.70 3.09 -9.34
C PRO A 4 9.38 2.51 -9.84
N ASN A 5 9.31 1.18 -9.94
CA ASN A 5 8.08 0.54 -10.37
C ASN A 5 6.99 0.69 -9.28
N LEU A 6 5.72 0.59 -9.69
CA LEU A 6 4.61 0.84 -8.79
C LEU A 6 4.54 -0.17 -7.63
N HIS A 7 4.95 -1.42 -7.82
CA HIS A 7 5.02 -2.42 -6.74
C HIS A 7 6.02 -2.02 -5.65
N GLU A 8 7.19 -1.51 -6.04
CA GLU A 8 8.20 -1.03 -5.12
C GLU A 8 7.69 0.17 -4.32
N LEU A 9 7.02 1.11 -4.97
CA LEU A 9 6.38 2.25 -4.31
C LEU A 9 5.33 1.80 -3.27
N ILE A 10 4.48 0.83 -3.62
CA ILE A 10 3.46 0.29 -2.72
C ILE A 10 4.10 -0.40 -1.51
N ASN A 11 5.13 -1.22 -1.72
CA ASN A 11 5.84 -1.92 -0.64
C ASN A 11 6.48 -0.93 0.33
N VAL A 12 7.17 0.09 -0.19
CA VAL A 12 7.78 1.14 0.62
C VAL A 12 6.71 1.91 1.41
N ALA A 13 5.59 2.28 0.77
CA ALA A 13 4.50 2.97 1.44
C ALA A 13 3.90 2.12 2.58
N GLN A 14 3.62 0.84 2.34
CA GLN A 14 3.12 -0.06 3.39
C GLN A 14 4.09 -0.17 4.56
N PHE A 15 5.39 -0.26 4.30
CA PHE A 15 6.41 -0.29 5.35
C PHE A 15 6.40 0.99 6.17
N ILE A 16 6.45 2.17 5.52
CA ILE A 16 6.44 3.46 6.21
C ILE A 16 5.18 3.64 7.05
N ILE A 17 4.02 3.29 6.50
CA ILE A 17 2.74 3.42 7.21
C ILE A 17 2.69 2.51 8.45
N LYS A 18 3.26 1.29 8.39
CA LYS A 18 3.40 0.42 9.57
C LYS A 18 4.31 1.05 10.63
N GLN A 19 5.40 1.68 10.23
CA GLN A 19 6.31 2.38 11.15
C GLN A 19 5.61 3.56 11.83
N ILE A 20 4.78 4.32 11.09
CA ILE A 20 3.97 5.42 11.67
C ILE A 20 2.96 4.85 12.68
N ALA A 21 2.25 3.78 12.33
CA ALA A 21 1.27 3.15 13.22
C ALA A 21 1.88 2.64 14.55
N ALA A 22 3.14 2.21 14.50
CA ALA A 22 3.89 1.73 15.66
C ALA A 22 4.59 2.86 16.46
N HIS A 23 4.58 4.09 15.96
CA HIS A 23 5.31 5.18 16.60
C HIS A 23 4.58 5.66 17.87
N PRO A 24 5.27 5.81 19.02
CA PRO A 24 4.64 6.22 20.27
C PRO A 24 3.95 7.59 20.15
N ASP A 25 4.56 8.54 19.45
CA ASP A 25 3.94 9.86 19.25
C ASP A 25 2.62 9.79 18.49
N PHE A 26 2.48 8.88 17.51
CA PHE A 26 1.22 8.69 16.80
C PHE A 26 0.17 8.03 17.72
N GLN A 27 0.58 7.04 18.52
CA GLN A 27 -0.30 6.35 19.45
C GLN A 27 -0.78 7.23 20.61
N ALA A 28 0.00 8.24 20.97
CA ALA A 28 -0.34 9.20 22.02
C ALA A 28 -1.32 10.30 21.57
N LEU A 29 -1.59 10.41 20.25
CA LEU A 29 -2.54 11.39 19.75
C LEU A 29 -3.98 10.98 20.10
N ASP A 30 -4.76 11.93 20.61
CA ASP A 30 -6.23 11.84 20.60
C ASP A 30 -6.76 12.22 19.21
N TYR A 31 -6.35 11.45 18.21
CA TYR A 31 -6.60 11.72 16.79
C TYR A 31 -7.61 10.72 16.25
N GLN A 32 -8.82 11.22 15.96
CA GLN A 32 -9.92 10.44 15.39
C GLN A 32 -10.34 10.99 14.01
N PRO A 33 -9.54 10.74 12.96
CA PRO A 33 -9.89 11.14 11.60
C PRO A 33 -11.02 10.28 11.04
N GLY A 34 -11.71 10.80 10.02
CA GLY A 34 -12.66 10.00 9.24
C GLY A 34 -12.02 8.89 8.40
N LEU A 35 -10.70 8.95 8.18
CA LEU A 35 -9.91 7.90 7.51
C LEU A 35 -8.68 7.60 8.37
N THR A 36 -8.48 6.33 8.65
CA THR A 36 -7.43 5.82 9.54
C THR A 36 -6.18 5.40 8.78
N ILE A 37 -5.09 5.18 9.51
CA ILE A 37 -3.91 4.50 8.97
C ILE A 37 -4.26 3.09 8.47
N GLY A 38 -5.19 2.39 9.13
CA GLY A 38 -5.67 1.08 8.69
C GLY A 38 -6.36 1.15 7.32
N ASP A 39 -7.09 2.22 7.04
CA ASP A 39 -7.72 2.43 5.73
C ASP A 39 -6.65 2.62 4.64
N ALA A 40 -5.58 3.38 4.93
CA ALA A 40 -4.47 3.54 4.00
C ALA A 40 -3.75 2.21 3.71
N GLN A 41 -3.52 1.37 4.73
CA GLN A 41 -2.94 0.03 4.56
C GLN A 41 -3.84 -0.87 3.72
N THR A 42 -5.15 -0.80 3.95
CA THR A 42 -6.15 -1.57 3.21
C THR A 42 -6.18 -1.15 1.74
N ALA A 43 -6.20 0.16 1.47
CA ALA A 43 -6.17 0.70 0.11
C ALA A 43 -4.93 0.25 -0.67
N LEU A 44 -3.75 0.27 -0.03
CA LEU A 44 -2.52 -0.21 -0.65
C LEU A 44 -2.54 -1.73 -0.91
N SER A 45 -3.17 -2.51 -0.03
CA SER A 45 -3.32 -3.96 -0.22
C SER A 45 -4.23 -4.28 -1.42
N TYR A 46 -5.33 -3.53 -1.57
CA TYR A 46 -6.21 -3.66 -2.73
C TYR A 46 -5.53 -3.24 -4.03
N LEU A 47 -4.76 -2.15 -3.99
CA LEU A 47 -3.98 -1.72 -5.16
C LEU A 47 -2.96 -2.79 -5.58
N GLU A 48 -2.27 -3.41 -4.62
CA GLU A 48 -1.32 -4.49 -4.91
C GLU A 48 -2.01 -5.73 -5.51
N LEU A 49 -3.18 -6.09 -4.98
CA LEU A 49 -3.99 -7.20 -5.48
C LEU A 49 -4.45 -6.97 -6.93
N GLU A 50 -4.91 -5.76 -7.23
CA GLU A 50 -5.33 -5.36 -8.57
C GLU A 50 -4.18 -5.44 -9.58
N LEU A 51 -2.99 -4.96 -9.19
CA LEU A 51 -1.81 -5.05 -10.04
C LEU A 51 -1.40 -6.51 -10.32
N LYS A 52 -1.43 -7.37 -9.30
CA LYS A 52 -1.14 -8.81 -9.45
C LYS A 52 -2.15 -9.48 -10.38
N SER A 53 -3.44 -9.15 -10.24
CA SER A 53 -4.50 -9.68 -11.10
C SER A 53 -4.31 -9.26 -12.56
N ASN A 54 -3.92 -8.01 -12.81
CA ASN A 54 -3.68 -7.48 -14.15
C ASN A 54 -2.41 -8.02 -14.83
N GLN A 55 -1.42 -8.48 -14.07
CA GLN A 55 -0.26 -9.20 -14.61
C GLN A 55 -0.63 -10.62 -15.05
N ASN A 56 -1.53 -11.29 -14.32
CA ASN A 56 -1.94 -12.66 -14.62
C ASN A 56 -2.87 -12.75 -15.84
N SER A 57 -3.73 -11.76 -16.06
CA SER A 57 -4.62 -11.71 -17.22
C SER A 57 -3.88 -11.48 -18.55
N ASN A 58 -2.75 -10.76 -18.53
CA ASN A 58 -1.92 -10.56 -19.72
C ASN A 58 -1.08 -11.80 -20.11
N ALA A 59 -0.99 -12.82 -19.26
CA ALA A 59 -0.22 -14.04 -19.54
C ALA A 59 -1.03 -15.13 -20.26
N THR A 60 -2.35 -14.96 -20.48
CA THR A 60 -3.24 -16.00 -21.03
C THR A 60 -3.87 -15.61 -22.38
N SER A 61 -3.26 -14.70 -23.14
CA SER A 61 -3.73 -14.32 -24.50
C SER A 61 -2.68 -14.55 -25.59
N GLY A 62 -1.89 -15.62 -25.44
CA GLY A 62 -0.94 -16.08 -26.46
C GLY A 62 -0.90 -17.60 -26.53
N ASP A 63 -1.92 -18.20 -27.13
CA ASP A 63 -1.87 -19.48 -27.86
C ASP A 63 -3.13 -19.63 -28.74
#